data_AF-A0A2N9IP04-F1
#
_entry.id   AF-A0A2N9IP04-F1
#
_cell.length_a   1.000
_cell.length_b   1.000
_cell.length_c   1.000
_cell.angle_alpha   90.00
_cell.angle_beta   90.00
_cell.angle_gamma   90.00
#
_symmetry.space_group_name_H-M   'P 1'
#
loop_
_entity.id
_entity.type
_entity.pdbx_description
1 polymer ?
#
loop_
_entity_poly.entity_id
_entity_poly.type
_entity_poly.pdbx_seq_one_letter_code
_entity_poly.pdbx_strand_id
1 'polypeptide(L)'
;MMKSNSFCGYSLIITFFMLFLGARSTSQLTPNFYGKTCPNLFTVVKNEVQKAFDKENRMAASLLQLHFHDCFVNVRRIPLPTITQLEGFEVVDIIKGAVERECPGVTRGPSWTVLLGRRDGFVSSRTAADDGLPSAFESLENITKKYAKVGLNIIDVVSSSGSHTIGLARIKMGNISSPSGSRTGEIQRNCKRVN
;
A
#
# COMPACT_ATOMS: atom_id res chain seq x y z
N MET A 1 -46.52 -26.04 -44.98
CA MET A 1 -46.70 -25.59 -43.58
C MET A 1 -45.34 -25.46 -42.91
N MET A 2 -44.80 -24.24 -42.81
CA MET A 2 -43.55 -23.96 -42.10
C MET A 2 -43.89 -23.57 -40.66
N LYS A 3 -43.45 -24.37 -39.67
CA LYS A 3 -43.57 -24.02 -38.25
C LYS A 3 -42.50 -22.98 -37.92
N SER A 4 -42.93 -21.75 -37.65
CA SER A 4 -42.07 -20.68 -37.15
C SER A 4 -41.60 -21.03 -35.73
N ASN A 5 -40.28 -21.22 -35.56
CA ASN A 5 -39.67 -21.52 -34.29
C ASN A 5 -39.57 -20.26 -33.43
N SER A 6 -40.64 -19.95 -32.71
CA SER A 6 -40.76 -18.83 -31.76
C SER A 6 -39.78 -18.88 -30.57
N PHE A 7 -39.00 -19.96 -30.42
CA PHE A 7 -38.11 -20.20 -29.29
C PHE A 7 -36.78 -19.42 -29.37
N CYS A 8 -36.31 -19.08 -30.57
CA CYS A 8 -35.03 -18.41 -30.77
C CYS A 8 -35.05 -16.92 -30.36
N GLY A 9 -36.19 -16.24 -30.57
CA GLY A 9 -36.37 -14.83 -30.23
C GLY A 9 -36.36 -14.54 -28.72
N TYR A 10 -36.97 -15.42 -27.91
CA TYR A 10 -37.00 -15.26 -26.45
C TYR A 10 -35.63 -15.44 -25.80
N SER A 11 -34.78 -16.33 -26.35
CA SER A 11 -33.42 -16.55 -25.85
C SER A 11 -32.52 -15.32 -26.04
N LEU A 12 -32.68 -14.59 -27.16
CA LEU A 12 -31.95 -13.36 -27.45
C LEU A 12 -32.42 -12.17 -26.59
N ILE A 13 -33.71 -12.10 -26.25
CA ILE A 13 -34.25 -11.05 -25.38
C ILE A 13 -33.80 -11.24 -23.93
N ILE A 14 -33.77 -12.48 -23.42
CA ILE A 14 -33.34 -12.78 -22.04
C ILE A 14 -31.85 -12.48 -21.86
N THR A 15 -31.01 -12.79 -22.86
CA THR A 15 -29.57 -12.48 -22.81
C THR A 15 -29.29 -10.98 -22.85
N PHE A 16 -30.06 -10.22 -23.64
CA PHE A 16 -29.96 -8.75 -23.66
C PHE A 16 -30.42 -8.12 -22.33
N PHE A 17 -31.46 -8.65 -21.68
CA PHE A 17 -31.94 -8.17 -20.39
C PHE A 17 -30.94 -8.44 -19.25
N MET A 18 -30.26 -9.59 -19.25
CA MET A 18 -29.21 -9.92 -18.28
C MET A 18 -27.94 -9.07 -18.45
N LEU A 19 -27.65 -8.60 -19.66
CA LEU A 19 -26.57 -7.65 -19.95
C LEU A 19 -26.83 -6.24 -19.40
N PHE A 20 -28.10 -5.84 -19.27
CA PHE A 20 -28.50 -4.56 -18.66
C PHE A 20 -28.54 -4.61 -17.12
N LEU A 21 -28.67 -5.80 -16.51
CA LEU A 21 -28.60 -6.00 -15.05
C LEU A 21 -27.16 -6.28 -14.54
N GLY A 22 -26.15 -5.91 -15.32
CA GLY A 22 -24.76 -5.85 -14.82
C GLY A 22 -24.66 -4.83 -13.69
N ALA A 23 -24.97 -5.26 -12.46
CA ALA A 23 -24.80 -4.48 -11.26
C ALA A 23 -23.34 -4.01 -11.23
N ARG A 24 -23.13 -2.68 -11.29
CA ARG A 24 -21.82 -2.10 -11.02
C ARG A 24 -21.48 -2.45 -9.57
N SER A 25 -20.69 -3.49 -9.38
CA SER A 25 -20.20 -3.86 -8.05
C SER A 25 -19.21 -2.78 -7.62
N THR A 26 -19.65 -1.85 -6.78
CA THR A 26 -18.73 -1.05 -5.99
C THR A 26 -18.10 -1.99 -4.99
N SER A 27 -16.81 -2.30 -5.15
CA SER A 27 -16.05 -3.02 -4.12
C SER A 27 -15.87 -2.08 -2.93
N GLN A 28 -16.91 -1.94 -2.12
CA GLN A 28 -16.92 -1.02 -1.00
C GLN A 28 -16.19 -1.64 0.17
N LEU A 29 -15.21 -0.90 0.64
CA LEU A 29 -14.35 -1.32 1.72
C LEU A 29 -15.11 -1.19 3.05
N THR A 30 -15.08 -2.20 3.94
CA THR A 30 -15.89 -2.19 5.18
C THR A 30 -15.09 -2.58 6.43
N PRO A 31 -15.20 -1.88 7.57
CA PRO A 31 -14.50 -2.24 8.82
C PRO A 31 -14.73 -3.68 9.33
N ASN A 32 -15.92 -4.23 9.11
CA ASN A 32 -16.29 -5.55 9.64
C ASN A 32 -16.10 -6.68 8.64
N PHE A 33 -15.28 -6.48 7.60
CA PHE A 33 -15.15 -7.42 6.49
C PHE A 33 -14.87 -8.85 6.99
N TYR A 34 -13.87 -9.03 7.84
CA TYR A 34 -13.51 -10.33 8.41
C TYR A 34 -14.29 -10.72 9.67
N GLY A 35 -15.27 -9.94 10.11
CA GLY A 35 -15.95 -10.19 11.40
C GLY A 35 -16.56 -11.58 11.53
N LYS A 36 -16.91 -12.22 10.41
CA LYS A 36 -17.43 -13.60 10.38
C LYS A 36 -16.36 -14.66 10.09
N THR A 37 -15.37 -14.34 9.28
CA THR A 37 -14.39 -15.32 8.76
C THR A 37 -13.10 -15.36 9.57
N CYS A 38 -12.74 -14.27 10.26
CA CYS A 38 -11.58 -14.19 11.15
C CYS A 38 -11.82 -13.15 12.26
N PRO A 39 -12.63 -13.49 13.28
CA PRO A 39 -13.04 -12.52 14.32
C PRO A 39 -11.84 -12.00 15.16
N ASN A 40 -10.79 -12.80 15.33
CA ASN A 40 -9.62 -12.45 16.13
C ASN A 40 -8.52 -11.72 15.36
N LEU A 41 -8.73 -11.43 14.07
CA LEU A 41 -7.69 -10.89 13.20
C LEU A 41 -6.99 -9.66 13.77
N PHE A 42 -7.77 -8.67 14.21
CA PHE A 42 -7.24 -7.43 14.76
C PHE A 42 -6.36 -7.67 15.96
N THR A 43 -6.77 -8.57 16.83
CA THR A 43 -6.04 -8.95 18.03
C THR A 43 -4.72 -9.60 17.64
N VAL A 44 -4.73 -10.54 16.68
CA VAL A 44 -3.50 -11.19 16.19
C VAL A 44 -2.54 -10.17 15.56
N VAL A 45 -3.03 -9.35 14.63
CA VAL A 45 -2.20 -8.33 13.96
C VAL A 45 -1.64 -7.34 14.98
N LYS A 46 -2.48 -6.83 15.90
CA LYS A 46 -2.07 -5.89 16.95
C LYS A 46 -0.99 -6.50 17.84
N ASN A 47 -1.14 -7.76 18.24
CA ASN A 47 -0.18 -8.44 19.10
C ASN A 47 1.18 -8.63 18.40
N GLU A 48 1.19 -9.04 17.13
CA GLU A 48 2.43 -9.21 16.38
C GLU A 48 3.11 -7.87 16.06
N VAL A 49 2.34 -6.84 15.73
CA VAL A 49 2.87 -5.46 15.57
C VAL A 49 3.46 -4.95 16.89
N GLN A 50 2.79 -5.19 18.02
CA GLN A 50 3.29 -4.78 19.34
C GLN A 50 4.60 -5.50 19.68
N LYS A 51 4.69 -6.82 19.44
CA LYS A 51 5.95 -7.57 19.64
C LYS A 51 7.09 -7.02 18.79
N ALA A 52 6.80 -6.67 17.53
CA ALA A 52 7.79 -6.08 16.63
C ALA A 52 8.23 -4.69 17.11
N PHE A 53 7.30 -3.90 17.63
CA PHE A 53 7.58 -2.60 18.25
C PHE A 53 8.45 -2.75 19.50
N ASP A 54 8.07 -3.62 20.43
CA ASP A 54 8.79 -3.87 21.68
C ASP A 54 10.21 -4.39 21.42
N LYS A 55 10.41 -5.10 20.30
CA LYS A 55 11.73 -5.56 19.85
C LYS A 55 12.56 -4.41 19.27
N GLU A 56 11.97 -3.59 18.41
CA GLU A 56 12.63 -2.43 17.80
C GLU A 56 11.62 -1.33 17.50
N ASN A 57 11.63 -0.26 18.30
CA ASN A 57 10.69 0.87 18.13
C ASN A 57 10.72 1.48 16.71
N ARG A 58 11.88 1.43 16.04
CA ARG A 58 12.05 1.92 14.66
C ARG A 58 11.16 1.18 13.66
N MET A 59 10.74 -0.04 13.97
CA MET A 59 9.87 -0.84 13.12
C MET A 59 8.53 -0.17 12.84
N ALA A 60 8.03 0.68 13.76
CA ALA A 60 6.81 1.46 13.51
C ALA A 60 6.98 2.40 12.29
N ALA A 61 8.13 3.07 12.18
CA ALA A 61 8.43 3.93 11.04
C ALA A 61 8.60 3.12 9.75
N SER A 62 9.27 1.97 9.83
CA SER A 62 9.47 1.09 8.68
C SER A 62 8.15 0.53 8.13
N LEU A 63 7.22 0.10 8.99
CA LEU A 63 5.90 -0.37 8.59
C LEU A 63 5.02 0.76 8.03
N LEU A 64 5.07 1.95 8.62
CA LEU A 64 4.36 3.13 8.12
C LEU A 64 4.87 3.53 6.72
N GLN A 65 6.19 3.52 6.53
CA GLN A 65 6.81 3.77 5.24
C GLN A 65 6.43 2.69 4.21
N LEU A 66 6.45 1.41 4.59
CA LEU A 66 6.04 0.33 3.71
C LEU A 66 4.59 0.48 3.23
N HIS A 67 3.67 0.87 4.13
CA HIS A 67 2.28 1.14 3.78
C HIS A 67 2.12 2.33 2.82
N PHE A 68 2.87 3.41 3.05
CA PHE A 68 2.90 4.55 2.13
C PHE A 68 3.36 4.13 0.73
N HIS A 69 4.46 3.40 0.64
CA HIS A 69 5.01 2.92 -0.64
C HIS A 69 4.03 2.01 -1.40
N ASP A 70 3.33 1.10 -0.69
CA ASP A 70 2.29 0.24 -1.27
C ASP A 70 1.09 1.04 -1.80
N CYS A 71 0.64 2.06 -1.06
CA CYS A 71 -0.53 2.85 -1.46
C CYS A 71 -0.23 3.85 -2.59
N PHE A 72 0.98 4.42 -2.63
CA PHE A 72 1.34 5.43 -3.63
C PHE A 72 1.59 4.83 -5.03
N VAL A 73 1.97 3.56 -5.09
CA VAL A 73 2.39 2.88 -6.33
C VAL A 73 1.33 1.87 -6.75
N ASN A 74 0.37 2.29 -7.57
CA ASN A 74 -0.66 1.39 -8.13
C ASN A 74 -0.06 0.51 -9.24
N VAL A 75 0.16 -0.77 -8.99
CA VAL A 75 0.82 -1.67 -9.95
C VAL A 75 -0.09 -2.71 -10.60
N ARG A 76 -0.21 -2.61 -11.94
CA ARG A 76 -0.73 -3.65 -12.86
C ARG A 76 0.39 -4.07 -13.85
N ARG A 77 0.58 -5.40 -13.95
CA ARG A 77 1.54 -6.28 -14.69
C ARG A 77 3.11 -6.32 -14.51
N ILE A 78 3.62 -7.58 -14.36
CA ILE A 78 4.95 -8.27 -14.55
C ILE A 78 6.13 -8.06 -13.54
N PRO A 79 7.30 -8.76 -13.60
CA PRO A 79 7.88 -9.49 -12.47
C PRO A 79 9.02 -8.73 -11.76
N LEU A 80 9.16 -9.00 -10.47
CA LEU A 80 10.15 -8.42 -9.57
C LEU A 80 11.60 -8.59 -10.09
N PRO A 81 12.39 -7.51 -10.09
CA PRO A 81 13.58 -7.57 -9.22
C PRO A 81 13.90 -6.26 -8.46
N THR A 82 14.20 -6.47 -7.18
CA THR A 82 15.21 -5.78 -6.36
C THR A 82 14.98 -4.30 -5.99
N ILE A 83 14.19 -4.06 -4.94
CA ILE A 83 14.40 -2.94 -4.01
C ILE A 83 14.69 -3.51 -2.62
N THR A 84 15.97 -3.71 -2.33
CA THR A 84 16.49 -4.24 -1.05
C THR A 84 16.73 -3.15 0.00
N GLN A 85 15.86 -2.12 0.05
CA GLN A 85 16.06 -0.96 0.93
C GLN A 85 14.93 -0.68 1.92
N LEU A 86 13.79 -1.35 1.80
CA LEU A 86 12.72 -1.26 2.80
C LEU A 86 12.94 -2.35 3.85
N GLU A 87 13.01 -1.92 5.11
CA GLU A 87 13.05 -2.80 6.29
C GLU A 87 11.59 -3.09 6.73
N GLY A 88 11.35 -4.20 7.43
CA GLY A 88 10.02 -4.54 7.97
C GLY A 88 9.22 -5.59 7.20
N PHE A 89 9.70 -6.08 6.05
CA PHE A 89 9.07 -7.23 5.36
C PHE A 89 9.00 -8.48 6.25
N GLU A 90 10.05 -8.74 7.04
CA GLU A 90 10.07 -9.85 8.00
C GLU A 90 8.89 -9.77 8.97
N VAL A 91 8.54 -8.58 9.44
CA VAL A 91 7.42 -8.38 10.36
C VAL A 91 6.08 -8.62 9.66
N VAL A 92 5.96 -8.19 8.40
CA VAL A 92 4.77 -8.49 7.58
C VAL A 92 4.61 -10.00 7.37
N ASP A 93 5.69 -10.72 7.11
CA ASP A 93 5.68 -12.18 6.95
C ASP A 93 5.32 -12.90 8.26
N ILE A 94 5.82 -12.43 9.40
CA ILE A 94 5.45 -12.94 10.73
C ILE A 94 3.96 -12.74 11.00
N ILE A 95 3.45 -11.52 10.75
CA ILE A 95 2.01 -11.21 10.90
C ILE A 95 1.19 -12.13 9.99
N LYS A 96 1.57 -12.25 8.71
CA LYS A 96 0.91 -13.13 7.73
C LYS A 96 0.88 -14.58 8.23
N GLY A 97 2.00 -15.10 8.72
CA GLY A 97 2.09 -16.45 9.27
C GLY A 97 1.28 -16.63 10.55
N ALA A 98 1.15 -15.62 11.40
CA ALA A 98 0.26 -15.66 12.56
C ALA A 98 -1.22 -15.67 12.16
N VAL A 99 -1.60 -14.84 11.18
CA VAL A 99 -2.97 -14.78 10.68
C VAL A 99 -3.36 -16.06 9.94
N GLU A 100 -2.48 -16.65 9.12
CA GLU A 100 -2.78 -17.93 8.46
C GLU A 100 -2.90 -19.10 9.43
N ARG A 101 -2.22 -19.04 10.58
CA ARG A 101 -2.39 -20.03 11.65
C ARG A 101 -3.72 -19.86 12.38
N GLU A 102 -4.12 -18.63 12.69
CA GLU A 102 -5.40 -18.34 13.34
C GLU A 102 -6.58 -18.61 12.41
N CYS A 103 -6.44 -18.24 11.14
CA CYS A 103 -7.49 -18.21 10.15
C CYS A 103 -6.96 -18.68 8.78
N PRO A 104 -6.90 -20.01 8.56
CA PRO A 104 -6.36 -20.55 7.30
C PRO A 104 -7.14 -20.06 6.08
N GLY A 105 -6.42 -19.55 5.07
CA GLY A 105 -7.05 -19.09 3.83
C GLY A 105 -7.76 -17.74 3.93
N VAL A 106 -7.81 -17.11 5.10
CA VAL A 106 -8.32 -15.73 5.26
C VAL A 106 -7.36 -14.71 4.67
N THR A 107 -6.07 -15.02 4.62
CA THR A 107 -5.11 -14.23 3.84
C THR A 107 -4.93 -14.77 2.42
N ARG A 108 -5.78 -15.71 2.00
CA ARG A 108 -6.20 -15.84 0.60
C ARG A 108 -7.40 -14.90 0.28
N GLY A 109 -7.68 -13.97 1.22
CA GLY A 109 -8.54 -12.76 1.20
C GLY A 109 -9.77 -12.88 2.13
N PRO A 110 -10.37 -11.82 2.75
CA PRO A 110 -10.17 -10.33 2.63
C PRO A 110 -10.23 -9.37 3.90
N SER A 111 -9.21 -8.49 4.12
CA SER A 111 -8.78 -7.37 5.08
C SER A 111 -9.45 -6.89 6.45
N TRP A 112 -8.63 -6.22 7.37
CA TRP A 112 -8.74 -5.65 8.80
C TRP A 112 -8.88 -4.08 9.00
N THR A 113 -9.91 -3.47 9.64
CA THR A 113 -10.25 -2.01 9.83
C THR A 113 -9.09 -1.01 9.90
N VAL A 114 -8.87 0.02 9.06
CA VAL A 114 -8.80 0.22 7.59
C VAL A 114 -10.09 0.06 6.76
N LEU A 115 -10.19 0.73 5.62
CA LEU A 115 -11.17 0.35 4.61
C LEU A 115 -10.69 -0.98 3.97
N LEU A 116 -11.48 -2.06 4.13
CA LEU A 116 -11.06 -3.46 3.96
C LEU A 116 -11.60 -4.16 2.73
N GLY A 117 -10.80 -5.04 2.15
CA GLY A 117 -11.11 -5.75 0.93
C GLY A 117 -10.14 -5.45 -0.20
N ARG A 118 -9.02 -4.74 0.08
CA ARG A 118 -7.88 -4.71 -0.85
C ARG A 118 -7.41 -6.14 -1.05
N ARG A 119 -7.31 -6.53 -2.31
CA ARG A 119 -6.73 -7.81 -2.73
C ARG A 119 -5.27 -7.55 -3.05
N ASP A 120 -4.42 -8.50 -2.70
CA ASP A 120 -3.01 -8.44 -3.06
C ASP A 120 -2.89 -8.32 -4.58
N GLY A 121 -2.16 -7.31 -5.04
CA GLY A 121 -1.82 -7.19 -6.44
C GLY A 121 -0.94 -8.38 -6.83
N PHE A 122 -1.22 -9.01 -7.97
CA PHE A 122 -0.37 -10.08 -8.50
C PHE A 122 0.92 -9.55 -9.17
N VAL A 123 1.25 -8.28 -8.93
CA VAL A 123 2.20 -7.51 -9.73
C VAL A 123 2.95 -6.50 -8.88
N SER A 124 4.26 -6.34 -9.14
CA SER A 124 5.06 -5.17 -8.79
C SER A 124 5.61 -4.44 -10.03
N SER A 125 5.83 -3.12 -9.98
CA SER A 125 6.47 -2.36 -11.08
C SER A 125 7.45 -1.35 -10.53
N ARG A 126 8.70 -1.48 -10.96
CA ARG A 126 9.75 -0.54 -10.63
C ARG A 126 9.52 0.83 -11.27
N THR A 127 9.12 0.89 -12.53
CA THR A 127 8.86 2.15 -13.23
C THR A 127 7.75 2.94 -12.56
N ALA A 128 6.65 2.28 -12.15
CA ALA A 128 5.59 2.96 -11.43
C ALA A 128 6.05 3.49 -10.07
N ALA A 129 7.00 2.81 -9.42
CA ALA A 129 7.60 3.28 -8.18
C ALA A 129 8.51 4.49 -8.42
N ASP A 130 9.41 4.40 -9.40
CA ASP A 130 10.35 5.47 -9.76
C ASP A 130 9.62 6.77 -10.18
N ASP A 131 8.51 6.63 -10.92
CA ASP A 131 7.71 7.76 -11.41
C ASP A 131 6.70 8.29 -10.39
N GLY A 132 6.12 7.39 -9.59
CA GLY A 132 5.01 7.69 -8.69
C GLY A 132 5.44 8.21 -7.32
N LEU A 133 6.59 7.75 -6.80
CA LEU A 133 7.03 8.11 -5.46
C LEU A 133 7.67 9.50 -5.43
N PRO A 134 7.35 10.34 -4.44
CA PRO A 134 8.04 11.60 -4.23
C PRO A 134 9.52 11.37 -3.89
N SER A 135 10.42 12.14 -4.50
CA SER A 135 11.84 12.12 -4.14
C SER A 135 12.15 13.13 -3.04
N ALA A 136 13.13 12.83 -2.18
CA ALA A 136 13.57 13.73 -1.12
C ALA A 136 14.14 15.09 -1.62
N PHE A 137 14.51 15.17 -2.90
CA PHE A 137 15.07 16.37 -3.53
C PHE A 137 14.11 17.04 -4.52
N GLU A 138 12.84 16.64 -4.51
CA GLU A 138 11.82 17.16 -5.41
C GLU A 138 11.22 18.47 -4.87
N SER A 139 10.82 19.38 -5.76
CA SER A 139 10.15 20.62 -5.37
C SER A 139 8.76 20.35 -4.79
N LEU A 140 8.27 21.24 -3.90
CA LEU A 140 6.93 21.14 -3.33
C LEU A 140 5.84 21.07 -4.43
N GLU A 141 6.03 21.80 -5.53
CA GLU A 141 5.12 21.78 -6.67
C GLU A 141 5.03 20.37 -7.29
N ASN A 142 6.16 19.71 -7.52
CA ASN A 142 6.20 18.38 -8.11
C ASN A 142 5.69 17.31 -7.14
N ILE A 143 6.00 17.42 -5.84
CA ILE A 143 5.43 16.57 -4.80
C ILE A 143 3.91 16.68 -4.82
N THR A 144 3.37 17.91 -4.83
CA THR A 144 1.92 18.15 -4.84
C THR A 144 1.26 17.56 -6.10
N LYS A 145 1.91 17.64 -7.26
CA LYS A 145 1.43 17.01 -8.51
C LYS A 145 1.33 15.48 -8.39
N LYS A 146 2.29 14.82 -7.73
CA LYS A 146 2.25 13.37 -7.51
C LYS A 146 1.11 12.97 -6.57
N TYR A 147 0.90 13.69 -5.48
CA TYR A 147 -0.24 13.48 -4.57
C TYR A 147 -1.58 13.67 -5.29
N ALA A 148 -1.71 14.73 -6.10
CA ALA A 148 -2.91 14.97 -6.90
C ALA A 148 -3.21 13.82 -7.87
N LYS A 149 -2.17 13.19 -8.44
CA LYS A 149 -2.29 12.05 -9.36
C LYS A 149 -2.90 10.80 -8.72
N VAL A 150 -2.80 10.67 -7.40
CA VAL A 150 -3.41 9.59 -6.60
C VAL A 150 -4.68 10.05 -5.87
N GLY A 151 -5.19 11.25 -6.18
CA GLY A 151 -6.43 11.79 -5.62
C GLY A 151 -6.29 12.44 -4.24
N LEU A 152 -5.06 12.78 -3.83
CA LEU A 152 -4.74 13.44 -2.57
C LEU A 152 -4.45 14.94 -2.78
N ASN A 153 -4.68 15.75 -1.75
CA ASN A 153 -4.51 17.20 -1.80
C ASN A 153 -3.33 17.68 -0.93
N ILE A 154 -3.12 19.00 -0.85
CA ILE A 154 -2.01 19.59 -0.09
C ILE A 154 -2.07 19.31 1.42
N ILE A 155 -3.26 19.14 2.00
CA ILE A 155 -3.42 18.74 3.41
C ILE A 155 -2.86 17.34 3.62
N ASP A 156 -3.04 16.43 2.65
CA ASP A 156 -2.50 15.07 2.69
C ASP A 156 -0.97 15.08 2.55
N VAL A 157 -0.42 16.01 1.75
CA VAL A 157 1.05 16.22 1.67
C VAL A 157 1.59 16.60 3.05
N VAL A 158 0.99 17.59 3.70
CA VAL A 158 1.42 18.06 5.03
C VAL A 158 1.25 16.97 6.08
N SER A 159 0.09 16.31 6.10
CA SER A 159 -0.22 15.25 7.06
C SER A 159 0.72 14.05 6.91
N SER A 160 0.96 13.60 5.67
CA SER A 160 1.89 12.51 5.37
C SER A 160 3.33 12.86 5.70
N SER A 161 3.74 14.12 5.50
CA SER A 161 5.09 14.59 5.88
C SER A 161 5.34 14.52 7.39
N GLY A 162 4.27 14.53 8.21
CA GLY A 162 4.36 14.30 9.65
C GLY A 162 4.93 12.92 10.02
N SER A 163 4.83 11.92 9.13
CA SER A 163 5.43 10.59 9.34
C SER A 163 6.95 10.62 9.48
N HIS A 164 7.62 11.66 8.95
CA HIS A 164 9.05 11.86 9.11
C HIS A 164 9.48 12.24 10.54
N THR A 165 8.53 12.38 11.48
CA THR A 165 8.84 12.57 12.91
C THR A 165 9.45 11.33 13.58
N ILE A 166 9.33 10.16 12.95
CA ILE A 166 9.90 8.88 13.39
C ILE A 166 10.68 8.23 12.25
N GLY A 167 11.63 7.36 12.60
CA GLY A 167 12.44 6.63 11.63
C GLY A 167 13.78 7.30 11.33
N LEU A 168 14.47 6.78 10.31
CA LEU A 168 15.80 7.22 9.91
C LEU A 168 15.86 7.35 8.38
N ALA A 169 16.63 8.32 7.90
CA ALA A 169 16.95 8.46 6.49
C ALA A 169 18.39 8.00 6.23
N ARG A 170 18.60 7.25 5.15
CA ARG A 170 19.95 6.99 4.63
C ARG A 170 20.32 8.11 3.68
N ILE A 171 21.49 8.68 3.85
CA ILE A 171 22.03 9.65 2.92
C ILE A 171 22.92 8.91 1.92
N LYS A 172 22.53 8.90 0.64
CA LYS A 172 23.46 8.64 -0.47
C LYS A 172 24.06 9.99 -0.86
N MET A 173 25.37 10.14 -0.66
CA MET A 173 26.03 11.43 -0.66
C MET A 173 26.00 12.08 -2.06
N GLY A 174 25.09 13.05 -2.23
CA GLY A 174 25.25 14.18 -3.15
C GLY A 174 25.63 15.44 -2.34
N ASN A 175 25.85 16.58 -3.02
CA ASN A 175 26.16 17.87 -2.38
C ASN A 175 24.96 18.35 -1.53
N ILE A 176 24.86 17.88 -0.29
CA ILE A 176 23.91 18.42 0.68
C ILE A 176 24.45 19.78 1.11
N SER A 177 23.83 20.85 0.63
CA SER A 177 23.87 22.14 1.32
C SER A 177 23.30 21.90 2.71
N SER A 178 24.07 22.24 3.75
CA SER A 178 23.64 22.11 5.15
C SER A 178 22.22 22.67 5.31
N PRO A 179 21.26 21.91 5.86
CA PRO A 179 19.93 22.43 6.13
C PRO A 179 20.04 23.69 6.99
N SER A 180 19.38 24.77 6.59
CA SER A 180 19.33 26.01 7.38
C SER A 180 18.77 25.71 8.77
N GLY A 181 19.63 25.78 9.80
CA GLY A 181 19.25 25.48 11.19
C GLY A 181 19.94 24.25 11.81
N SER A 182 20.65 23.43 11.03
CA SER A 182 21.58 22.45 11.61
C SER A 182 22.81 23.18 12.16
N ARG A 183 23.29 22.85 13.38
CA ARG A 183 24.63 23.28 13.81
C ARG A 183 25.60 22.83 12.73
N THR A 184 26.18 23.78 12.02
CA THR A 184 27.09 23.57 10.90
C THR A 184 28.12 22.50 11.30
N GLY A 185 28.03 21.32 10.66
CA GLY A 185 28.95 20.20 10.88
C GLY A 185 28.41 18.98 11.64
N GLU A 186 27.26 19.03 12.34
CA GLU A 186 26.78 17.86 13.10
C GLU A 186 26.27 16.72 12.20
N ILE A 187 25.43 17.06 11.22
CA ILE A 187 24.94 16.11 10.21
C ILE A 187 26.11 15.59 9.36
N GLN A 188 27.06 16.46 8.99
CA GLN A 188 28.22 16.09 8.20
C GLN A 188 29.18 15.14 8.94
N ARG A 189 29.33 15.27 10.27
CA ARG A 189 30.19 14.37 11.08
C ARG A 189 29.66 12.94 11.16
N ASN A 190 28.33 12.78 11.24
CA ASN A 190 27.69 11.47 11.31
C ASN A 190 27.47 10.83 9.94
N CYS A 191 27.66 11.58 8.85
CA CYS A 191 27.57 11.10 7.47
C CYS A 191 28.97 11.00 6.86
N LYS A 192 29.65 9.86 7.00
CA LYS A 192 30.95 9.65 6.34
C LYS A 192 30.76 9.60 4.81
N ARG A 193 31.65 10.29 4.08
CA ARG A 193 31.75 10.15 2.62
C ARG A 193 32.15 8.72 2.31
N VAL A 194 31.26 7.97 1.67
CA VAL A 194 31.60 6.71 1.04
C VAL A 194 32.30 7.09 -0.27
N ASN A 195 33.62 6.93 -0.31
CA ASN A 195 34.40 7.10 -1.55
C ASN A 195 34.05 6.01 -2.55
#